data_AF-A0A2D8A705-F1
#
_entry.id   AF-A0A2D8A705-F1
#
_cell.length_a   1.000
_cell.length_b   1.000
_cell.length_c   1.000
_cell.angle_alpha   90.00
_cell.angle_beta   90.00
_cell.angle_gamma   90.00
#
_symmetry.space_group_name_H-M   'P 1'
#
loop_
_entity.id
_entity.type
_entity.pdbx_description
1 polymer ?
#
loop_
_entity_poly.entity_id
_entity_poly.type
_entity_poly.pdbx_seq_one_letter_code
_entity_poly.pdbx_strand_id
1 'polypeptide(L)'
;MQDFDTTSTQSLIDRYYEEEKAQREIEQTLAALTMRLDANDLAMLNVIARRFRKTRDEVAQEVLSNALIDLFARLDAGERKLIARDADDAARKLADEIAEENGVANVEVKAGVWANHDRQITKLERKKAKMLEQQQAAQKAAAKAPVTQEDDSSDYDDSDDADDDNSYDTDISADSTDSELQQSEQAANSESDEMTATDEQAEDDSAAAPEESSTEHKEDAKVSMFGS
;
A
#
# COMPACT_ATOMS: atom_id res chain seq x y z
N MET A 1 -23.01 -3.10 35.27
CA MET A 1 -23.45 -3.22 33.87
C MET A 1 -23.00 -4.59 33.41
N GLN A 2 -23.91 -5.43 32.94
CA GLN A 2 -23.56 -6.75 32.43
C GLN A 2 -22.87 -6.56 31.09
N ASP A 3 -21.59 -6.91 31.02
CA ASP A 3 -20.88 -7.13 29.78
C ASP A 3 -21.55 -8.32 29.10
N PHE A 4 -22.45 -8.02 28.15
CA PHE A 4 -22.93 -9.04 27.24
C PHE A 4 -21.77 -9.40 26.32
N ASP A 5 -21.10 -10.47 26.69
CA ASP A 5 -20.24 -11.26 25.82
C ASP A 5 -21.09 -11.64 24.57
N THR A 6 -20.97 -10.88 23.49
CA THR A 6 -21.69 -11.08 22.22
C THR A 6 -21.04 -12.23 21.45
N THR A 7 -21.04 -13.42 22.03
CA THR A 7 -20.49 -14.67 21.47
C THR A 7 -21.32 -15.25 20.30
N SER A 8 -22.03 -14.42 19.56
CA SER A 8 -23.04 -14.83 18.58
C SER A 8 -23.16 -13.77 17.50
N THR A 9 -23.03 -14.16 16.22
CA THR A 9 -23.40 -13.50 14.94
C THR A 9 -23.51 -11.97 14.82
N GLN A 10 -24.00 -11.24 15.82
CA GLN A 10 -23.88 -9.79 15.97
C GLN A 10 -22.41 -9.33 16.01
N SER A 11 -21.53 -10.00 16.76
CA SER A 11 -20.08 -9.69 16.72
C SER A 11 -19.46 -9.91 15.32
N LEU A 12 -20.02 -10.84 14.53
CA LEU A 12 -19.61 -11.04 13.13
C LEU A 12 -20.06 -9.87 12.24
N ILE A 13 -21.24 -9.31 12.48
CA ILE A 13 -21.73 -8.14 11.76
C ILE A 13 -20.90 -6.90 12.12
N ASP A 14 -20.57 -6.72 13.40
CA ASP A 14 -19.69 -5.63 13.85
C ASP A 14 -18.31 -5.74 13.20
N ARG A 15 -17.73 -6.95 13.15
CA ARG A 15 -16.49 -7.21 12.42
C ARG A 15 -16.62 -6.89 10.92
N TYR A 16 -17.73 -7.20 10.28
CA TYR A 16 -17.95 -6.82 8.87
C TYR A 16 -18.04 -5.31 8.67
N TYR A 17 -18.65 -4.57 9.59
CA TYR A 17 -18.64 -3.11 9.54
C TYR A 17 -17.25 -2.52 9.78
N GLU A 18 -16.45 -3.14 10.66
CA GLU A 18 -15.05 -2.76 10.87
C GLU A 18 -14.20 -3.04 9.62
N GLU A 19 -14.34 -4.21 9.01
CA GLU A 19 -13.64 -4.58 7.76
C GLU A 19 -14.06 -3.67 6.60
N GLU A 20 -15.36 -3.36 6.46
CA GLU A 20 -15.86 -2.43 5.44
C GLU A 20 -15.34 -1.00 5.67
N LYS A 21 -15.29 -0.57 6.94
CA LYS A 21 -14.72 0.73 7.30
C LYS A 21 -13.23 0.79 6.98
N ALA A 22 -12.48 -0.26 7.32
CA ALA A 22 -11.05 -0.36 7.03
C ALA A 22 -10.78 -0.36 5.51
N GLN A 23 -11.58 -1.11 4.72
CA GLN A 23 -11.49 -1.09 3.26
C GLN A 23 -11.75 0.31 2.70
N ARG A 24 -12.80 0.98 3.19
CA ARG A 24 -13.13 2.35 2.77
C ARG A 24 -12.03 3.34 3.10
N GLU A 25 -11.41 3.23 4.28
CA GLU A 25 -10.27 4.06 4.66
C GLU A 25 -9.07 3.83 3.74
N ILE A 26 -8.76 2.56 3.41
CA ILE A 26 -7.71 2.24 2.45
C ILE A 26 -8.04 2.81 1.06
N GLU A 27 -9.25 2.63 0.56
CA GLU A 27 -9.67 3.17 -0.73
C GLU A 27 -9.55 4.70 -0.80
N GLN A 28 -9.83 5.41 0.29
CA GLN A 28 -9.65 6.87 0.39
C GLN A 28 -8.18 7.31 0.40
N THR A 29 -7.23 6.41 0.64
CA THR A 29 -5.80 6.71 0.52
C THR A 29 -5.24 6.45 -0.88
N LEU A 30 -6.07 5.93 -1.80
CA LEU A 30 -5.66 5.53 -3.14
C LEU A 30 -6.25 6.48 -4.21
N ALA A 31 -5.48 6.66 -5.28
CA ALA A 31 -5.96 7.33 -6.49
C ALA A 31 -6.59 6.32 -7.46
N ALA A 32 -7.70 6.69 -8.09
CA ALA A 32 -8.33 5.87 -9.13
C ALA A 32 -7.67 6.09 -10.50
N LEU A 33 -7.16 5.02 -11.12
CA LEU A 33 -6.63 5.03 -12.49
C LEU A 33 -7.57 4.28 -13.44
N THR A 34 -8.11 4.99 -14.44
CA THR A 34 -8.95 4.36 -15.48
C THR A 34 -8.15 4.15 -16.77
N MET A 35 -8.09 2.91 -17.26
CA MET A 35 -7.38 2.53 -18.49
C MET A 35 -8.33 1.98 -19.56
N ARG A 36 -7.99 2.18 -20.83
CA ARG A 36 -8.67 1.54 -21.97
C ARG A 36 -7.71 0.53 -22.60
N LEU A 37 -8.10 -0.75 -22.56
CA LEU A 37 -7.36 -1.86 -23.14
C LEU A 37 -8.04 -2.35 -24.42
N ASP A 38 -7.26 -2.94 -25.32
CA ASP A 38 -7.82 -3.61 -26.49
C ASP A 38 -8.50 -4.93 -26.08
N ALA A 39 -9.21 -5.56 -27.03
CA ALA A 39 -9.95 -6.78 -26.74
C ALA A 39 -9.02 -7.97 -26.43
N ASN A 40 -7.81 -8.03 -27.02
CA ASN A 40 -6.89 -9.15 -26.86
C ASN A 40 -6.24 -9.14 -25.48
N ASP A 41 -5.73 -7.97 -25.07
CA ASP A 41 -5.08 -7.77 -23.78
C ASP A 41 -6.10 -7.95 -22.66
N LEU A 42 -7.33 -7.44 -22.84
CA LEU A 42 -8.42 -7.66 -21.89
C LEU A 42 -8.79 -9.15 -21.78
N ALA A 43 -8.77 -9.90 -22.89
CA ALA A 43 -9.02 -11.33 -22.87
C ALA A 43 -7.91 -12.08 -22.12
N MET A 44 -6.64 -11.73 -22.34
CA MET A 44 -5.50 -12.32 -21.64
C MET A 44 -5.56 -12.01 -20.13
N LEU A 45 -5.83 -10.75 -19.77
CA LEU A 45 -6.01 -10.33 -18.38
C LEU A 45 -7.12 -11.14 -17.69
N ASN A 46 -8.24 -11.36 -18.38
CA ASN A 46 -9.34 -12.19 -17.89
C ASN A 46 -8.95 -13.65 -17.64
N VAL A 47 -8.18 -14.25 -18.54
CA VAL A 47 -7.72 -15.63 -18.40
C VAL A 47 -6.79 -15.77 -17.20
N ILE A 48 -5.86 -14.83 -17.02
CA ILE A 48 -4.93 -14.80 -15.89
C ILE A 48 -5.68 -14.58 -14.57
N ALA A 49 -6.54 -13.58 -14.50
CA ALA A 49 -7.36 -13.28 -13.31
C ALA A 49 -8.17 -14.50 -12.87
N ARG A 50 -8.83 -15.18 -13.82
CA ARG A 50 -9.57 -16.43 -13.54
C ARG A 50 -8.66 -17.56 -13.05
N ARG A 51 -7.47 -17.70 -13.63
CA ARG A 51 -6.52 -18.76 -13.25
C ARG A 51 -6.05 -18.60 -11.81
N PHE A 52 -5.82 -17.38 -11.36
CA PHE A 52 -5.31 -17.08 -10.02
C PHE A 52 -6.40 -16.68 -9.01
N ARG A 53 -7.67 -16.70 -9.41
CA ARG A 53 -8.82 -16.28 -8.57
C ARG A 53 -8.67 -14.85 -8.02
N LYS A 54 -8.12 -13.96 -8.84
CA LYS A 54 -7.95 -12.53 -8.56
C LYS A 54 -8.94 -11.71 -9.38
N THR A 55 -9.17 -10.48 -8.96
CA THR A 55 -9.89 -9.50 -9.79
C THR A 55 -8.98 -9.02 -10.93
N ARG A 56 -9.58 -8.42 -11.97
CA ARG A 56 -8.81 -7.86 -13.09
C ARG A 56 -7.90 -6.73 -12.61
N ASP A 57 -8.40 -5.93 -11.68
CA ASP A 57 -7.74 -4.74 -11.18
C ASP A 57 -6.54 -5.12 -10.31
N GLU A 58 -6.66 -6.16 -9.48
CA GLU A 58 -5.53 -6.73 -8.72
C GLU A 58 -4.41 -7.20 -9.65
N VAL A 59 -4.74 -7.97 -10.69
CA VAL A 59 -3.74 -8.45 -11.66
C VAL A 59 -3.11 -7.28 -12.41
N ALA A 60 -3.91 -6.29 -12.82
CA ALA A 60 -3.41 -5.11 -13.53
C ALA A 60 -2.47 -4.28 -12.64
N GLN A 61 -2.80 -4.10 -11.36
CA GLN A 61 -1.98 -3.39 -10.38
C GLN A 61 -0.64 -4.11 -10.15
N GLU A 62 -0.66 -5.42 -9.98
CA GLU A 62 0.57 -6.23 -9.80
C GLU A 62 1.47 -6.19 -11.04
N VAL A 63 0.88 -6.34 -12.23
CA VAL A 63 1.62 -6.29 -13.49
C VAL A 63 2.20 -4.88 -13.70
N LEU A 64 1.43 -3.83 -13.44
CA LEU A 64 1.89 -2.45 -13.59
C LEU A 64 3.02 -2.14 -12.62
N SER A 65 2.89 -2.51 -11.34
CA SER A 65 3.92 -2.30 -10.32
C SER A 65 5.25 -2.95 -10.71
N ASN A 66 5.21 -4.21 -11.14
CA ASN A 66 6.41 -4.93 -11.59
C ASN A 66 6.98 -4.34 -12.90
N ALA A 67 6.11 -4.00 -13.86
CA ALA A 67 6.55 -3.40 -15.11
C ALA A 67 7.25 -2.05 -14.90
N LEU A 68 6.81 -1.24 -13.93
CA LEU A 68 7.49 0.01 -13.59
C LEU A 68 8.90 -0.23 -13.05
N ILE A 69 9.08 -1.26 -12.19
CA ILE A 69 10.41 -1.64 -11.68
C ILE A 69 11.30 -2.14 -12.82
N ASP A 70 10.77 -2.98 -13.71
CA ASP A 70 11.52 -3.51 -14.86
C ASP A 70 11.95 -2.40 -15.82
N LEU A 71 11.06 -1.46 -16.13
CA LEU A 71 11.38 -0.30 -16.96
C LEU A 71 12.44 0.58 -16.27
N PHE A 72 12.29 0.81 -14.97
CA PHE A 72 13.24 1.58 -14.17
C PHE A 72 14.64 0.93 -14.14
N ALA A 73 14.70 -0.40 -14.07
CA ALA A 73 15.97 -1.16 -14.11
C ALA A 73 16.67 -1.12 -15.47
N ARG A 74 15.98 -0.75 -16.56
CA ARG A 74 16.60 -0.61 -17.89
C ARG A 74 17.24 0.75 -18.14
N LEU A 75 16.97 1.73 -17.28
CA LEU A 75 17.59 3.06 -17.37
C LEU A 75 19.06 3.01 -16.99
N ASP A 76 19.86 3.94 -17.51
CA ASP A 76 21.26 4.08 -17.11
C ASP A 76 21.37 4.54 -15.64
N ALA A 77 22.42 4.09 -14.94
CA ALA A 77 22.56 4.32 -13.50
C ALA A 77 22.57 5.83 -13.10
N GLY A 78 23.11 6.70 -13.96
CA GLY A 78 23.11 8.15 -13.73
C GLY A 78 21.70 8.75 -13.79
N GLU A 79 20.92 8.35 -14.80
CA GLU A 79 19.54 8.82 -15.00
C GLU A 79 18.59 8.21 -13.96
N ARG A 80 18.76 6.92 -13.69
CA ARG A 80 17.96 6.15 -12.72
C ARG A 80 17.95 6.82 -11.34
N LYS A 81 19.11 7.27 -10.86
CA LYS A 81 19.24 7.96 -9.57
C LYS A 81 18.46 9.28 -9.50
N LEU A 82 18.47 10.06 -10.58
CA LEU A 82 17.73 11.32 -10.66
C LEU A 82 16.22 11.06 -10.70
N ILE A 83 15.80 10.14 -11.58
CA ILE A 83 14.39 9.75 -11.72
C ILE A 83 13.83 9.16 -10.42
N ALA A 84 14.60 8.34 -9.69
CA ALA A 84 14.17 7.82 -8.40
C ALA A 84 13.85 8.94 -7.40
N ARG A 85 14.75 9.92 -7.28
CA ARG A 85 14.53 11.04 -6.35
C ARG A 85 13.31 11.85 -6.76
N ASP A 86 13.21 12.18 -8.05
CA ASP A 86 12.09 12.99 -8.55
C ASP A 86 10.75 12.24 -8.43
N ALA A 87 10.75 10.90 -8.59
CA ALA A 87 9.57 10.06 -8.35
C ALA A 87 9.19 9.99 -6.87
N ASP A 88 10.15 9.84 -5.95
CA ASP A 88 9.89 9.86 -4.50
C ASP A 88 9.36 11.24 -4.05
N ASP A 89 9.86 12.34 -4.64
CA ASP A 89 9.35 13.69 -4.37
C ASP A 89 7.96 13.91 -4.98
N ALA A 90 7.69 13.37 -6.18
CA ALA A 90 6.36 13.41 -6.80
C ALA A 90 5.34 12.56 -6.03
N ALA A 91 5.74 11.42 -5.48
CA ALA A 91 4.86 10.55 -4.70
C ALA A 91 4.31 11.27 -3.45
N ARG A 92 5.13 12.09 -2.79
CA ARG A 92 4.65 12.92 -1.66
C ARG A 92 3.60 13.94 -2.10
N LYS A 93 3.86 14.65 -3.21
CA LYS A 93 2.91 15.63 -3.75
C LYS A 93 1.60 14.98 -4.16
N LEU A 94 1.66 13.82 -4.81
CA LEU A 94 0.47 13.06 -5.19
C LEU A 94 -0.32 12.59 -3.97
N ALA A 95 0.34 12.22 -2.87
CA ALA A 95 -0.38 11.86 -1.65
C ALA A 95 -1.06 13.05 -0.99
N ASP A 96 -0.45 14.24 -1.02
CA ASP A 96 -1.11 15.47 -0.59
C ASP A 96 -2.35 15.76 -1.48
N GLU A 97 -2.24 15.58 -2.81
CA GLU A 97 -3.36 15.72 -3.76
C GLU A 97 -4.47 14.70 -3.49
N ILE A 98 -4.13 13.42 -3.24
CA ILE A 98 -5.11 12.37 -2.92
C ILE A 98 -5.81 12.68 -1.59
N ALA A 99 -5.07 13.16 -0.59
CA ALA A 99 -5.64 13.56 0.70
C ALA A 99 -6.67 14.69 0.51
N GLU A 100 -6.36 15.68 -0.31
CA GLU A 100 -7.27 16.78 -0.64
C GLU A 100 -8.50 16.29 -1.43
N GLU A 101 -8.32 15.48 -2.47
CA GLU A 101 -9.41 14.98 -3.33
C GLU A 101 -10.38 14.07 -2.57
N ASN A 102 -9.87 13.21 -1.69
CA ASN A 102 -10.67 12.25 -0.93
C ASN A 102 -11.13 12.80 0.43
N GLY A 103 -10.76 14.03 0.79
CA GLY A 103 -11.14 14.68 2.05
C GLY A 103 -10.51 14.03 3.29
N VAL A 104 -9.36 13.39 3.14
CA VAL A 104 -8.60 12.74 4.23
C VAL A 104 -7.52 13.68 4.72
N ALA A 105 -7.20 13.65 6.02
CA ALA A 105 -6.20 14.55 6.60
C ALA A 105 -4.78 14.33 6.08
N ASN A 106 -4.40 13.07 5.82
CA ASN A 106 -3.09 12.70 5.31
C ASN A 106 -3.14 11.28 4.71
N VAL A 107 -2.38 11.07 3.63
CA VAL A 107 -2.12 9.75 3.04
C VAL A 107 -0.69 9.35 3.39
N GLU A 108 -0.52 8.22 4.06
CA GLU A 108 0.80 7.73 4.43
C GLU A 108 1.59 7.27 3.18
N VAL A 109 2.75 7.89 2.95
CA VAL A 109 3.67 7.50 1.87
C VAL A 109 4.98 7.00 2.44
N LYS A 110 5.34 5.77 2.07
CA LYS A 110 6.67 5.23 2.35
C LYS A 110 7.73 6.06 1.64
N ALA A 111 8.64 6.65 2.42
CA ALA A 111 9.71 7.48 1.87
C ALA A 111 10.80 6.63 1.20
N GLY A 112 11.32 7.11 0.06
CA GLY A 112 12.52 6.57 -0.56
C GLY A 112 12.35 5.21 -1.24
N VAL A 113 11.14 4.87 -1.69
CA VAL A 113 10.85 3.58 -2.32
C VAL A 113 11.67 3.42 -3.60
N TRP A 114 11.66 4.43 -4.46
CA TRP A 114 12.38 4.38 -5.73
C TRP A 114 13.89 4.51 -5.52
N ALA A 115 14.32 5.35 -4.57
CA ALA A 115 15.73 5.40 -4.17
C ALA A 115 16.24 4.05 -3.60
N ASN A 116 15.39 3.26 -2.95
CA ASN A 116 15.74 1.92 -2.49
C ASN A 116 15.87 0.95 -3.68
N HIS A 117 14.90 0.96 -4.60
CA HIS A 117 14.98 0.16 -5.82
C HIS A 117 16.25 0.46 -6.62
N ASP A 118 16.65 1.73 -6.76
CA ASP A 118 17.93 2.10 -7.43
C ASP A 118 19.15 1.43 -6.76
N ARG A 119 19.22 1.44 -5.43
CA ARG A 119 20.31 0.78 -4.68
C ARG A 119 20.30 -0.73 -4.89
N GLN A 120 19.13 -1.35 -4.87
CA GLN A 120 18.97 -2.79 -5.09
C GLN A 120 19.41 -3.19 -6.50
N ILE A 121 18.94 -2.46 -7.52
CA ILE A 121 19.31 -2.73 -8.91
C ILE A 121 20.81 -2.53 -9.11
N THR A 122 21.39 -1.45 -8.58
CA THR A 122 22.85 -1.21 -8.62
C THR A 122 23.63 -2.36 -7.97
N LYS A 123 23.15 -2.91 -6.85
CA LYS A 123 23.77 -4.07 -6.19
C LYS A 123 23.70 -5.31 -7.09
N LEU A 124 22.57 -5.56 -7.74
CA LEU A 124 22.37 -6.69 -8.66
C LEU A 124 23.24 -6.55 -9.92
N GLU A 125 23.33 -5.36 -10.50
CA GLU A 125 24.19 -5.08 -11.66
C GLU A 125 25.67 -5.32 -11.33
N ARG A 126 26.14 -4.88 -10.16
CA ARG A 126 27.50 -5.15 -9.69
C ARG A 126 27.75 -6.64 -9.49
N LYS A 127 26.80 -7.38 -8.90
CA LYS A 127 26.90 -8.84 -8.74
C LYS A 127 26.98 -9.54 -10.10
N LYS A 128 26.13 -9.14 -11.05
CA LYS A 128 26.11 -9.69 -12.41
C LYS A 128 27.40 -9.39 -13.17
N ALA A 129 27.93 -8.18 -13.05
CA ALA A 129 29.21 -7.80 -13.65
C ALA A 129 30.38 -8.65 -13.10
N LYS A 130 30.44 -8.82 -11.77
CA LYS A 130 31.46 -9.68 -11.12
C LYS A 130 31.36 -11.14 -11.57
N MET A 131 30.14 -11.69 -11.62
CA MET A 131 29.92 -13.07 -12.07
C MET A 131 30.32 -13.26 -13.54
N LEU A 132 30.02 -12.28 -14.39
CA LEU A 132 30.40 -12.31 -15.80
C LEU A 132 31.91 -12.20 -15.98
N GLU A 133 32.59 -11.35 -15.19
CA GLU A 133 34.05 -11.27 -15.17
C GLU A 133 34.69 -12.60 -14.72
N GLN A 134 34.17 -13.21 -13.65
CA GLN A 134 34.63 -14.52 -13.16
C GLN A 134 34.41 -15.62 -14.20
N GLN A 135 33.24 -15.65 -14.86
CA GLN A 135 32.98 -16.61 -15.94
C GLN A 135 33.92 -16.41 -17.12
N GLN A 136 34.18 -15.16 -17.52
CA GLN A 136 35.14 -14.86 -18.59
C GLN A 136 36.57 -15.24 -18.21
N ALA A 137 36.97 -15.02 -16.95
CA ALA A 137 38.28 -15.43 -16.44
C ALA A 137 38.42 -16.97 -16.44
N ALA A 138 37.40 -17.69 -15.98
CA ALA A 138 37.35 -19.15 -15.98
C ALA A 138 37.39 -19.72 -17.40
N GLN A 139 36.64 -19.14 -18.34
CA GLN A 139 36.67 -19.55 -19.76
C GLN A 139 38.04 -19.29 -20.40
N LYS A 140 38.69 -18.16 -20.09
CA LYS A 140 40.05 -17.87 -20.58
C LYS A 140 41.11 -18.79 -19.96
N ALA A 141 40.94 -19.20 -18.71
CA ALA A 141 41.81 -20.19 -18.05
C ALA A 141 41.62 -21.59 -18.68
N ALA A 142 40.38 -22.01 -18.90
CA ALA A 142 40.06 -23.27 -19.58
C ALA A 142 40.55 -23.31 -21.03
N ALA A 143 40.49 -22.20 -21.76
CA ALA A 143 41.01 -22.08 -23.13
C ALA A 143 42.55 -22.01 -23.22
N LYS A 144 43.24 -21.75 -22.10
CA LYS A 144 44.71 -21.76 -22.00
C LYS A 144 45.27 -23.05 -21.40
N ALA A 145 44.42 -24.01 -21.01
CA ALA A 145 44.88 -25.31 -20.53
C ALA A 145 45.47 -26.10 -21.72
N PRO A 146 46.77 -26.42 -21.73
CA PRO A 146 47.33 -27.34 -22.71
C PRO A 146 46.81 -28.74 -22.41
N VAL A 147 46.40 -29.47 -23.46
CA VAL A 147 46.20 -30.93 -23.40
C VAL A 147 47.51 -31.54 -22.92
N THR A 148 47.58 -31.88 -21.64
CA THR A 148 48.65 -32.70 -21.08
C THR A 148 47.98 -33.73 -20.19
N GLN A 149 48.16 -35.00 -20.57
CA GLN A 149 47.73 -36.17 -19.84
C GLN A 149 48.27 -36.16 -18.40
N GLU A 150 47.39 -36.60 -17.50
CA GLU A 150 47.62 -37.32 -16.24
C GLU A 150 48.98 -37.13 -15.55
N ASP A 151 49.00 -36.45 -14.40
CA ASP A 151 49.65 -37.03 -13.22
C ASP A 151 49.02 -36.51 -11.92
N ASP A 152 49.03 -37.42 -10.96
CA ASP A 152 48.54 -37.42 -9.60
C ASP A 152 49.26 -36.39 -8.71
N SER A 153 48.51 -35.70 -7.84
CA SER A 153 48.82 -35.58 -6.40
C SER A 153 48.04 -34.46 -5.72
N SER A 154 47.60 -34.82 -4.52
CA SER A 154 46.89 -34.08 -3.48
C SER A 154 47.52 -32.75 -3.07
N ASP A 155 46.69 -31.72 -2.92
CA ASP A 155 46.73 -30.85 -1.74
C ASP A 155 45.37 -30.13 -1.59
N TYR A 156 44.50 -30.69 -0.75
CA TYR A 156 43.38 -29.95 -0.17
C TYR A 156 43.91 -29.36 1.12
N ASP A 157 44.39 -28.12 1.06
CA ASP A 157 44.60 -27.31 2.25
C ASP A 157 43.36 -26.45 2.50
N ASP A 158 42.96 -26.53 3.74
CA ASP A 158 41.76 -26.07 4.40
C ASP A 158 42.04 -24.67 4.95
N SER A 159 41.19 -23.69 4.63
CA SER A 159 40.94 -22.58 5.54
C SER A 159 39.66 -21.84 5.17
N ASP A 160 38.66 -22.05 6.00
CA ASP A 160 37.55 -21.16 6.34
C ASP A 160 37.81 -19.66 6.05
N ASP A 161 36.84 -19.01 5.40
CA ASP A 161 36.22 -17.86 6.04
C ASP A 161 34.76 -17.75 5.60
N ALA A 162 33.91 -18.26 6.48
CA ALA A 162 32.48 -18.13 6.43
C ALA A 162 32.08 -16.81 7.11
N ASP A 163 31.86 -15.75 6.31
CA ASP A 163 30.96 -14.68 6.72
C ASP A 163 29.59 -14.94 6.09
N ASP A 164 28.88 -15.84 6.76
CA ASP A 164 27.44 -16.02 6.71
C ASP A 164 26.77 -14.86 7.48
N ASP A 165 26.45 -13.78 6.77
CA ASP A 165 25.36 -12.88 7.19
C ASP A 165 24.35 -12.79 6.06
N ASN A 166 23.62 -13.89 5.91
CA ASN A 166 22.43 -13.97 5.10
C ASN A 166 21.22 -14.07 6.05
N SER A 167 20.90 -12.96 6.73
CA SER A 167 19.54 -12.75 7.25
C SER A 167 18.61 -12.54 6.06
N TYR A 168 18.10 -13.65 5.54
CA TYR A 168 16.88 -13.70 4.74
C TYR A 168 15.68 -13.51 5.67
N ASP A 169 15.30 -12.25 5.91
CA ASP A 169 13.95 -11.94 6.36
C ASP A 169 13.10 -11.65 5.12
N THR A 170 12.62 -12.72 4.52
CA THR A 170 11.49 -12.70 3.60
C THR A 170 10.30 -13.29 4.35
N ASP A 171 9.72 -12.49 5.24
CA ASP A 171 8.35 -12.69 5.72
C ASP A 171 7.47 -11.57 5.17
N ILE A 172 7.13 -11.71 3.88
CA ILE A 172 5.82 -11.26 3.41
C ILE A 172 4.91 -12.46 3.64
N SER A 173 4.47 -12.63 4.89
CA SER A 173 3.35 -13.50 5.20
C SER A 173 2.10 -12.63 5.20
N ALA A 174 1.29 -12.84 4.17
CA ALA A 174 -0.09 -12.42 4.19
C ALA A 174 -0.86 -13.28 5.21
N ASP A 175 -1.80 -12.63 5.87
CA ASP A 175 -3.03 -13.18 6.49
C ASP A 175 -3.05 -13.35 8.02
N SER A 176 -3.84 -12.45 8.63
CA SER A 176 -4.92 -12.67 9.61
C SER A 176 -4.76 -13.54 10.87
N THR A 177 -5.34 -13.00 11.96
CA THR A 177 -5.73 -13.63 13.25
C THR A 177 -4.55 -13.88 14.21
N ASP A 178 -4.59 -13.66 15.52
CA ASP A 178 -5.66 -13.71 16.51
C ASP A 178 -5.20 -12.97 17.79
N SER A 179 -6.16 -12.62 18.63
CA SER A 179 -5.96 -12.02 19.96
C SER A 179 -5.32 -13.00 20.95
N GLU A 180 -4.59 -12.51 21.96
CA GLU A 180 -4.83 -12.83 23.39
C GLU A 180 -3.74 -12.25 24.32
N LEU A 181 -4.21 -11.44 25.28
CA LEU A 181 -3.89 -11.44 26.72
C LEU A 181 -2.41 -11.52 27.18
N GLN A 182 -1.97 -10.46 27.87
CA GLN A 182 -1.35 -10.61 29.20
C GLN A 182 -1.42 -9.32 30.02
N GLN A 183 -2.28 -9.35 31.05
CA GLN A 183 -2.24 -8.52 32.26
C GLN A 183 -1.11 -9.00 33.18
N SER A 184 -0.45 -8.06 33.87
CA SER A 184 -0.27 -8.04 35.35
C SER A 184 0.73 -6.91 35.69
N GLU A 185 0.28 -5.77 36.23
CA GLU A 185 0.13 -5.44 37.66
C GLU A 185 1.42 -5.01 38.39
N GLN A 186 1.48 -3.72 38.74
CA GLN A 186 1.95 -3.17 40.04
C GLN A 186 1.94 -1.63 39.95
N ALA A 187 1.61 -0.82 40.96
CA ALA A 187 0.77 -0.88 42.15
C ALA A 187 0.78 0.56 42.73
N ALA A 188 -0.37 0.98 43.26
CA ALA A 188 -0.58 1.93 44.37
C ALA A 188 0.16 3.29 44.39
N ASN A 189 -0.61 4.39 44.36
CA ASN A 189 -0.80 5.22 45.57
C ASN A 189 -1.99 6.21 45.46
N SER A 190 -2.83 6.24 46.52
CA SER A 190 -3.55 7.34 47.19
C SER A 190 -4.15 8.53 46.40
N GLU A 191 -5.27 9.17 46.75
CA GLU A 191 -6.30 9.11 47.81
C GLU A 191 -7.31 10.25 47.48
N SER A 192 -8.57 10.13 47.95
CA SER A 192 -9.55 11.22 48.20
C SER A 192 -10.05 12.05 46.98
N ASP A 193 -11.31 12.45 46.81
CA ASP A 193 -12.33 12.82 47.78
C ASP A 193 -13.74 12.66 47.19
N GLU A 194 -14.65 12.28 48.07
CA GLU A 194 -16.09 12.18 47.92
C GLU A 194 -16.72 13.56 48.20
N MET A 195 -17.67 14.04 47.38
CA MET A 195 -18.86 14.76 47.87
C MET A 195 -19.97 14.81 46.82
N THR A 196 -21.04 14.10 47.17
CA THR A 196 -22.43 14.25 46.72
C THR A 196 -23.10 15.51 47.27
N ALA A 197 -24.00 16.14 46.51
CA ALA A 197 -25.22 16.87 46.94
C ALA A 197 -25.73 17.74 45.75
N THR A 198 -26.88 17.42 45.12
CA THR A 198 -28.20 18.09 45.30
C THR A 198 -28.16 19.60 45.01
N ASP A 199 -29.03 20.23 44.23
CA ASP A 199 -30.45 19.99 44.00
C ASP A 199 -30.99 20.94 42.90
N GLU A 200 -32.18 20.61 42.37
CA GLU A 200 -33.33 21.50 42.03
C GLU A 200 -33.07 22.89 41.40
N GLN A 201 -33.56 23.24 40.19
CA GLN A 201 -34.94 23.35 39.64
C GLN A 201 -35.15 24.80 39.15
N ALA A 202 -36.20 24.99 38.35
CA ALA A 202 -36.75 26.23 37.79
C ALA A 202 -36.13 26.66 36.45
N GLU A 203 -36.75 26.30 35.31
CA GLU A 203 -38.04 26.77 34.74
C GLU A 203 -37.90 28.11 34.00
N ASP A 204 -38.70 28.19 32.92
CA ASP A 204 -39.11 29.38 32.16
C ASP A 204 -38.10 29.96 31.14
N ASP A 205 -38.46 30.33 29.91
CA ASP A 205 -39.78 30.44 29.27
C ASP A 205 -39.58 30.56 27.73
N SER A 206 -40.62 30.14 26.99
CA SER A 206 -41.15 30.65 25.71
C SER A 206 -40.22 31.13 24.59
N ALA A 207 -40.28 30.53 23.40
CA ALA A 207 -41.34 30.58 22.36
C ALA A 207 -41.02 31.58 21.25
N ALA A 208 -41.06 31.10 20.00
CA ALA A 208 -41.78 31.67 18.86
C ALA A 208 -41.16 31.18 17.53
N ALA A 209 -41.95 30.39 16.79
CA ALA A 209 -41.82 30.21 15.34
C ALA A 209 -42.78 31.21 14.64
N PRO A 210 -43.01 31.09 13.32
CA PRO A 210 -42.43 31.87 12.23
C PRO A 210 -43.42 32.90 11.64
N GLU A 211 -42.94 33.87 10.85
CA GLU A 211 -43.81 34.70 10.00
C GLU A 211 -43.26 34.74 8.57
N GLU A 212 -44.11 34.32 7.64
CA GLU A 212 -43.98 34.49 6.19
C GLU A 212 -44.13 35.98 5.81
N SER A 213 -43.50 36.40 4.71
CA SER A 213 -44.05 37.47 3.88
C SER A 213 -43.60 37.30 2.45
N SER A 214 -44.59 37.02 1.62
CA SER A 214 -44.60 36.93 0.17
C SER A 214 -44.53 38.30 -0.49
N THR A 215 -43.96 38.38 -1.69
CA THR A 215 -44.49 39.26 -2.75
C THR A 215 -44.03 38.75 -4.11
N GLU A 216 -45.02 38.31 -4.87
CA GLU A 216 -44.96 37.99 -6.29
C GLU A 216 -44.67 39.25 -7.13
N HIS A 217 -43.95 39.08 -8.24
CA HIS A 217 -44.26 39.80 -9.46
C HIS A 217 -44.33 38.82 -10.64
N LYS A 218 -45.56 38.60 -11.07
CA LYS A 218 -45.99 38.01 -12.34
C LYS A 218 -46.30 39.17 -13.32
N GLU A 219 -46.61 38.79 -14.56
CA GLU A 219 -47.07 39.60 -15.73
C GLU A 219 -45.93 39.93 -16.73
N ASP A 220 -46.04 39.71 -18.04
CA ASP A 220 -47.06 39.06 -18.87
C ASP A 220 -46.60 38.98 -20.35
N ALA A 221 -47.41 38.29 -21.16
CA ALA A 221 -47.58 38.42 -22.63
C ALA A 221 -46.53 37.73 -23.56
N LYS A 222 -46.88 36.98 -24.61
CA LYS A 222 -48.11 36.65 -25.39
C LYS A 222 -47.76 35.40 -26.22
N VAL A 223 -48.51 34.28 -26.23
CA VAL A 223 -49.71 33.94 -27.04
C VAL A 223 -49.59 34.16 -28.55
N SER A 224 -50.05 33.14 -29.30
CA SER A 224 -50.49 33.11 -30.71
C SER A 224 -49.43 32.55 -31.69
N MET A 225 -49.68 31.65 -32.64
CA MET A 225 -50.91 31.10 -33.23
C MET A 225 -50.50 29.94 -34.17
N PHE A 226 -51.35 28.91 -34.30
CA PHE A 226 -51.66 28.15 -35.53
C PHE A 226 -50.55 27.61 -36.47
N GLY A 227 -50.71 26.35 -36.87
CA GLY A 227 -50.72 26.05 -38.32
C GLY A 227 -50.07 24.75 -38.79
N SER A 228 -50.94 23.79 -39.11
CA SER A 228 -50.79 22.60 -39.99
C SER A 228 -50.01 21.39 -39.49
#